data_AF-A0A381WTA7-F1
#
_entry.id   AF-A0A381WTA7-F1
#
_cell.length_a   1.000
_cell.length_b   1.000
_cell.length_c   1.000
_cell.angle_alpha   90.00
_cell.angle_beta   90.00
_cell.angle_gamma   90.00
#
_symmetry.space_group_name_H-M   'P 1'
#
loop_
_entity.id
_entity.type
_entity.pdbx_description
1 polymer ?
#
loop_
_entity_poly.entity_id
_entity_poly.type
_entity_poly.pdbx_seq_one_letter_code
_entity_poly.pdbx_strand_id
1 'polypeptide(L)' 'VYETIMDLPGKTMIYPGHDYGPKMSVSIDENISISPLLQATDEDDFVQRMADYEATRTIES' A
#
# COMPACT_ATOMS: atom_id res chain seq x y z
N VAL A 1 -10.17 -7.46 -2.53
CA VAL A 1 -8.74 -7.60 -2.15
C VAL A 1 -8.36 -6.54 -1.12
N TYR A 2 -8.61 -5.24 -1.37
CA TYR A 2 -8.36 -4.17 -0.39
C TYR A 2 -9.03 -4.43 0.97
N GLU A 3 -10.35 -4.63 0.98
CA GLU A 3 -11.11 -4.95 2.21
C GLU A 3 -10.59 -6.22 2.89
N THR A 4 -10.25 -7.25 2.11
CA THR A 4 -9.78 -8.54 2.64
C THR A 4 -8.45 -8.46 3.39
N ILE A 5 -7.54 -7.59 2.97
CA ILE A 5 -6.22 -7.45 3.61
C ILE A 5 -6.31 -6.49 4.80
N MET A 6 -7.10 -5.42 4.69
CA MET A 6 -7.25 -4.43 5.76
C MET A 6 -8.03 -4.95 6.97
N ASP A 7 -8.84 -5.99 6.79
CA ASP A 7 -9.56 -6.65 7.89
C ASP A 7 -8.68 -7.61 8.73
N LEU A 8 -7.44 -7.87 8.32
CA LEU A 8 -6.52 -8.75 9.04
C LEU A 8 -5.82 -8.01 10.19
N PRO A 9 -5.38 -8.72 11.25
CA PRO A 9 -4.66 -8.09 12.36
C PRO A 9 -3.40 -7.36 11.85
N GLY A 10 -3.13 -6.16 12.36
CA GLY A 10 -2.01 -5.31 11.94
C GLY A 10 -0.62 -5.96 11.95
N LYS A 11 -0.40 -6.93 12.86
CA LYS A 11 0.81 -7.75 12.95
C LYS A 11 0.97 -8.81 11.86
N THR A 12 -0.02 -8.98 10.98
CA THR A 12 0.03 -9.98 9.90
C THR A 12 1.10 -9.60 8.90
N MET A 13 1.96 -10.55 8.54
CA MET A 13 3.04 -10.34 7.60
C MET A 13 2.55 -10.48 6.16
N ILE A 14 2.88 -9.51 5.32
CA ILE A 14 2.68 -9.52 3.87
C ILE A 14 3.97 -9.97 3.20
N TYR A 15 3.85 -10.99 2.33
CA TYR A 15 4.92 -11.48 1.46
C TYR A 15 4.52 -11.18 0.01
N PRO A 16 5.01 -10.07 -0.58
CA PRO A 16 4.63 -9.66 -1.93
C PRO A 16 5.20 -10.61 -2.99
N GLY A 17 4.49 -10.77 -4.12
CA GLY A 17 4.93 -11.60 -5.25
C GLY A 17 6.09 -11.02 -6.07
N HIS A 18 6.42 -9.75 -5.84
CA HIS A 18 7.54 -9.03 -6.45
C HIS A 18 8.24 -8.18 -5.38
N ASP A 19 9.56 -8.03 -5.49
CA ASP A 19 10.35 -7.23 -4.54
C ASP A 19 10.40 -5.78 -4.99
N TYR A 20 9.68 -4.90 -4.28
CA TYR A 20 9.52 -3.48 -4.63
C TYR A 20 10.32 -2.53 -3.71
N GLY A 21 11.24 -3.06 -2.89
CA GLY A 21 12.01 -2.24 -1.96
C GLY A 21 13.14 -3.01 -1.27
N PRO A 22 13.78 -2.42 -0.24
CA PRO A 22 14.93 -3.04 0.43
C PRO A 22 14.56 -4.20 1.39
N LYS A 23 13.27 -4.43 1.64
CA LYS A 23 12.77 -5.47 2.54
C LYS A 23 11.75 -6.35 1.80
N MET A 24 12.01 -7.65 1.79
CA MET A 24 11.16 -8.67 1.15
C MET A 24 9.81 -8.91 1.84
N SER A 25 9.58 -8.38 3.04
CA SER A 25 8.33 -8.56 3.80
C SER A 25 8.07 -7.38 4.72
N VAL A 26 6.79 -7.11 4.98
CA VAL A 26 6.33 -6.01 5.83
C VAL A 26 5.06 -6.42 6.56
N SER A 27 4.84 -5.95 7.79
CA SER A 27 3.54 -6.15 8.46
C SER A 27 2.46 -5.22 7.88
N ILE A 28 1.17 -5.51 8.11
CA ILE A 28 0.07 -4.61 7.67
C ILE A 28 0.22 -3.22 8.29
N ASP A 29 0.50 -3.12 9.59
CA ASP A 29 0.66 -1.83 10.27
C ASP A 29 1.82 -1.02 9.69
N GLU A 30 2.96 -1.67 9.47
CA GLU A 30 4.11 -1.01 8.84
C GLU A 30 3.77 -0.58 7.41
N ASN A 31 3.09 -1.43 6.63
CA ASN A 31 2.72 -1.14 5.24
C ASN A 31 1.78 0.07 5.14
N ILE A 32 0.79 0.16 6.02
CA ILE A 32 -0.10 1.33 6.13
C ILE A 32 0.71 2.56 6.56
N SER A 33 1.65 2.43 7.51
CA SER A 33 2.43 3.57 8.00
C SER A 33 3.34 4.21 6.93
N ILE A 34 3.89 3.40 6.01
CA ILE A 34 4.85 3.85 5.01
C ILE A 34 4.23 4.15 3.64
N SER A 35 3.01 3.68 3.38
CA SER A 35 2.34 3.84 2.09
C SER A 35 1.20 4.85 2.19
N PRO A 36 1.37 6.08 1.69
CA PRO A 36 0.31 7.08 1.65
C PRO A 36 -0.95 6.59 0.91
N LEU A 37 -0.79 5.67 -0.05
CA LEU A 37 -1.89 5.04 -0.78
C LEU A 37 -2.78 4.19 0.13
N LEU A 38 -2.20 3.55 1.15
CA LEU A 38 -2.91 2.65 2.07
C LEU A 38 -3.51 3.38 3.28
N GLN A 39 -3.33 4.70 3.37
CA GLN A 39 -3.89 5.56 4.42
C GLN A 39 -5.19 6.27 3.97
N ALA A 40 -5.86 5.72 2.95
CA ALA A 40 -7.13 6.25 2.48
C ALA A 40 -8.23 6.03 3.52
N THR A 41 -9.12 7.01 3.70
CA THR A 41 -10.24 6.91 4.66
C THR A 41 -11.48 6.25 4.09
N ASP A 42 -11.62 6.24 2.76
CA ASP A 42 -12.72 5.64 2.00
C ASP A 42 -12.27 5.36 0.54
N GLU A 43 -13.18 4.81 -0.27
CA GLU A 43 -12.92 4.45 -1.66
C GLU A 43 -12.60 5.68 -2.53
N ASP A 44 -13.30 6.80 -2.33
CA ASP A 44 -13.09 8.01 -3.12
C ASP A 44 -11.71 8.63 -2.82
N ASP A 45 -11.30 8.69 -1.55
CA ASP A 45 -9.95 9.09 -1.12
C ASP A 45 -8.88 8.16 -1.71
N PHE A 46 -9.14 6.85 -1.73
CA PHE A 46 -8.22 5.89 -2.35
C PHE A 46 -8.05 6.14 -3.84
N VAL A 47 -9.15 6.32 -4.57
CA VAL A 47 -9.14 6.58 -6.02
C VAL A 47 -8.38 7.89 -6.32
N GLN A 48 -8.61 8.95 -5.55
CA GLN A 48 -7.90 10.21 -5.75
C GLN A 48 -6.40 10.08 -5.49
N ARG A 49 -5.99 9.43 -4.39
CA ARG A 49 -4.57 9.19 -4.07
C ARG A 49 -3.86 8.36 -5.14
N MET A 50 -4.54 7.36 -5.68
CA MET A 50 -4.01 6.56 -6.79
C MET A 50 -3.83 7.42 -8.05
N ALA A 51 -4.79 8.29 -8.38
CA ALA A 51 -4.67 9.20 -9.52
C ALA A 51 -3.48 10.17 -9.33
N ASP A 52 -3.32 10.75 -8.15
CA ASP A 52 -2.23 11.68 -7.83
C ASP A 52 -0.85 10.98 -7.87
N TYR A 53 -0.78 9.76 -7.34
CA TYR A 53 0.42 8.93 -7.41
C TYR A 53 0.80 8.61 -8.85
N GLU A 54 -0.13 8.12 -9.66
CA GLU A 54 0.14 7.78 -11.07
C GLU A 54 0.49 9.01 -11.92
N ALA A 55 -0.09 10.19 -11.61
CA ALA A 55 0.25 11.44 -12.30
C ALA A 55 1.69 11.92 -12.03
N THR A 56 2.26 11.56 -10.89
CA THR A 56 3.62 11.97 -10.47
C THR A 56 4.64 10.84 -10.53
N ARG A 57 4.20 9.63 -10.89
CA ARG A 57 5.04 8.44 -11.01
C ARG A 57 6.02 8.60 -12.18
N THR A 58 7.23 9.04 -11.88
CA THR A 58 8.36 8.88 -12.79
C THR A 58 8.79 7.42 -12.77
N ILE A 59 8.77 6.77 -13.94
CA ILE A 59 9.42 5.47 -14.11
C ILE A 59 10.92 5.74 -13.95
N GLU A 60 11.49 5.44 -12.77
CA GLU A 60 12.94 5.33 -12.67
C GLU A 60 13.38 4.24 -13.66
N SER A 61 14.10 4.70 -14.69
CA SER A 61 14.59 3.89 -15.82
C SER A 61 15.94 3.30 -15.49
#